data_AF-C3N9J0-F1
#
_entry.id   AF-C3N9J0-F1
#
_cell.length_a   1.000
_cell.length_b   1.000
_cell.length_c   1.000
_cell.angle_alpha   90.00
_cell.angle_beta   90.00
_cell.angle_gamma   90.00
#
_symmetry.space_group_name_H-M   'P 1'
#
loop_
_entity.id
_entity.type
_entity.pdbx_description
1 polymer ?
#
loop_
_entity_poly.entity_id
_entity_poly.type
_entity_poly.pdbx_seq_one_letter_code
_entity_poly.pdbx_strand_id
1 'polypeptide(L)' 'MEKVVIKRVDIQGRIVIPKEWRNKFNTDEFILVLKDDRIELYPRVSNLTKLIDSINVEELPSDWHELKRKVYRL' A
#
# COMPACT_ATOMS: atom_id res chain seq x y z
N MET A 1 5.88 -14.60 -11.43
CA MET A 1 7.33 -14.94 -11.50
C MET A 1 8.01 -14.36 -10.28
N GLU A 2 8.55 -15.22 -9.43
CA GLU A 2 9.27 -14.82 -8.22
C GLU A 2 10.71 -14.42 -8.57
N LYS A 3 11.19 -13.30 -8.04
CA LYS A 3 12.58 -12.85 -8.20
C LYS A 3 13.16 -12.60 -6.81
N VAL A 4 14.23 -13.31 -6.46
CA VAL A 4 14.92 -13.18 -5.17
C VAL A 4 16.26 -12.51 -5.41
N VAL A 5 16.59 -11.50 -4.59
CA VAL A 5 17.90 -10.85 -4.56
C VAL A 5 18.36 -10.72 -3.12
N ILE A 6 19.62 -11.02 -2.86
CA ILE A 6 20.23 -10.82 -1.55
C ILE A 6 20.90 -9.44 -1.55
N LYS A 7 20.56 -8.61 -0.57
CA LYS A 7 21.16 -7.28 -0.36
C LYS A 7 21.69 -7.19 1.05
N ARG A 8 22.88 -6.60 1.18
CA ARG A 8 23.44 -6.23 2.48
C ARG A 8 22.79 -4.93 2.96
N VAL A 9 22.59 -4.85 4.26
CA VAL A 9 22.23 -3.62 4.94
C VAL A 9 23.47 -2.73 4.97
N ASP A 10 23.30 -1.46 4.62
CA ASP A 10 24.41 -0.51 4.72
C ASP A 10 24.66 -0.05 6.17
N ILE A 11 25.71 0.75 6.38
CA ILE A 11 26.09 1.25 7.71
C ILE A 11 25.00 2.09 8.40
N GLN A 12 24.01 2.57 7.66
CA GLN A 12 22.88 3.36 8.17
C GLN A 12 21.62 2.51 8.36
N GLY A 13 21.69 1.19 8.19
CA GLY A 13 20.54 0.32 8.35
C GLY A 13 19.63 0.22 7.12
N ARG A 14 20.04 0.67 5.94
CA ARG A 14 19.19 0.74 4.74
C ARG A 14 19.38 -0.47 3.83
N ILE A 15 18.30 -0.88 3.16
CA ILE A 15 18.31 -1.88 2.10
C ILE A 15 17.95 -1.20 0.78
N VAL A 16 18.80 -1.38 -0.24
CA VAL A 16 18.57 -0.80 -1.57
C VAL A 16 17.64 -1.69 -2.39
N ILE A 17 16.45 -1.15 -2.69
CA ILE A 17 15.50 -1.78 -3.62
C ILE A 17 16.01 -1.60 -5.06
N PRO A 18 16.16 -2.69 -5.85
CA PRO A 18 16.59 -2.60 -7.25
C PRO A 18 15.74 -1.61 -8.07
N LYS A 19 16.39 -0.84 -8.95
CA LYS A 19 15.72 0.16 -9.80
C LYS A 19 14.57 -0.45 -10.62
N GLU A 20 14.80 -1.63 -11.20
CA GLU A 20 13.79 -2.35 -11.98
C GLU A 20 12.53 -2.71 -11.18
N TRP A 21 12.66 -2.89 -9.87
CA TRP A 21 11.53 -3.21 -8.99
C TRP A 21 10.79 -1.94 -8.59
N ARG A 22 11.52 -0.87 -8.27
CA ARG A 22 10.95 0.46 -7.98
C ARG A 22 10.14 0.98 -9.16
N ASN A 23 10.64 0.82 -10.39
CA ASN A 23 9.95 1.25 -11.61
C ASN A 23 8.58 0.56 -11.84
N LYS A 24 8.27 -0.54 -11.13
CA LYS A 24 6.96 -1.19 -11.19
C LYS A 24 5.89 -0.44 -10.38
N PHE A 25 6.30 0.48 -9.52
CA PHE A 25 5.43 1.20 -8.61
C PHE A 25 5.54 2.70 -8.90
N ASN A 26 4.40 3.38 -8.99
CA ASN A 26 4.35 4.83 -9.20
C ASN A 26 4.48 5.61 -7.87
N THR A 27 5.41 5.20 -7.01
CA THR A 27 5.65 5.79 -5.69
C THR A 27 7.06 5.45 -5.21
N ASP A 28 7.66 6.36 -4.45
CA ASP A 28 8.90 6.18 -3.71
C ASP A 28 8.65 5.98 -2.20
N GLU A 29 7.41 6.09 -1.75
CA GLU A 29 6.99 5.80 -0.38
C GLU A 29 6.57 4.34 -0.22
N PHE A 30 7.09 3.68 0.82
CA PHE A 30 6.75 2.31 1.15
C PHE A 30 6.38 2.17 2.63
N ILE A 31 5.39 1.34 2.90
CA ILE A 31 4.98 0.93 4.24
C ILE A 31 5.83 -0.29 4.62
N LEU A 32 6.50 -0.21 5.76
CA LEU A 32 7.20 -1.33 6.37
C LEU A 32 6.32 -1.93 7.46
N VAL A 33 6.06 -3.22 7.37
CA VAL A 33 5.33 -3.97 8.40
C VAL A 33 6.29 -4.96 9.03
N LEU A 34 6.58 -4.79 10.31
CA LEU A 34 7.34 -5.76 11.09
C LEU A 34 6.42 -6.90 11.52
N LYS A 35 6.83 -8.12 11.25
CA LYS A 35 6.26 -9.37 11.76
C LYS A 35 7.32 -10.06 12.62
N ASP A 36 6.94 -11.12 13.32
CA ASP A 36 7.83 -11.83 14.25
C ASP A 36 9.12 -12.35 13.58
N ASP A 37 9.05 -12.77 12.31
CA ASP A 37 10.17 -13.39 11.58
C ASP A 37 10.61 -12.63 10.32
N ARG A 38 9.90 -11.56 9.94
CA ARG A 38 10.13 -10.87 8.66
C ARG A 38 9.67 -9.42 8.64
N ILE A 39 10.18 -8.68 7.66
CA ILE A 39 9.70 -7.34 7.32
C ILE A 39 9.02 -7.45 5.95
N GLU A 40 7.76 -7.04 5.89
CA GLU A 40 7.01 -6.91 4.65
C GLU A 40 7.05 -5.45 4.17
N LEU A 41 7.21 -5.27 2.86
CA LEU A 41 7.32 -3.96 2.23
C LEU A 41 6.18 -3.78 1.22
N TYR A 42 5.38 -2.74 1.38
CA TYR A 42 4.26 -2.42 0.48
C TYR A 42 4.42 -1.02 -0.11
N PRO A 43 4.26 -0.83 -1.43
CA PRO A 43 4.27 0.51 -2.00
C PRO A 43 3.04 1.29 -1.50
N ARG A 44 3.24 2.53 -1.04
CA ARG A 44 2.16 3.45 -0.71
C ARG A 44 1.62 4.05 -2.00
N VAL A 45 0.83 3.24 -2.71
CA VAL A 45 0.05 3.71 -3.85
C VAL A 45 -1.17 4.45 -3.32
N SER A 46 -1.35 5.70 -3.73
CA SER A 46 -2.53 6.53 -3.45
C SER A 46 -3.79 6.04 -4.18
N ASN A 47 -3.87 4.74 -4.50
CA ASN A 47 -5.02 4.16 -5.19
C ASN A 47 -6.25 4.29 -4.30
N LEU A 48 -7.00 5.37 -4.53
CA LEU A 48 -8.41 5.53 -4.18
C LEU A 48 -9.20 4.25 -4.49
N THR A 49 -8.80 3.49 -5.51
CA THR A 49 -9.35 2.18 -5.86
C THR A 49 -9.30 1.16 -4.73
N LYS A 50 -8.22 1.08 -3.94
CA LYS A 50 -8.17 0.19 -2.76
C LYS A 50 -9.09 0.66 -1.63
N LEU A 51 -9.33 1.97 -1.55
CA LEU A 51 -10.29 2.54 -0.61
C LEU A 51 -11.73 2.21 -1.06
N ILE A 52 -12.01 2.31 -2.37
CA ILE A 52 -13.28 1.91 -2.99
C ILE A 52 -13.53 0.40 -2.79
N ASP A 53 -12.54 -0.45 -3.01
CA ASP A 53 -12.66 -1.91 -2.80
C ASP A 53 -12.78 -2.30 -1.32
N SER A 54 -12.35 -1.44 -0.38
CA SER A 54 -12.52 -1.66 1.06
C SER A 54 -13.90 -1.24 1.58
N ILE A 55 -14.67 -0.51 0.76
CA ILE A 55 -16.01 -0.04 1.10
C ILE A 55 -17.01 -1.07 0.55
N ASN A 56 -17.30 -2.09 1.36
CA ASN A 56 -18.39 -3.04 1.10
C ASN A 56 -19.73 -2.36 1.45
N VAL A 57 -20.37 -1.70 0.49
CA VAL A 57 -21.75 -1.20 0.65
C VAL A 57 -22.66 -2.13 -0.13
N GLU A 58 -23.64 -2.71 0.56
CA GLU A 58 -24.62 -3.60 -0.06
C GLU A 58 -25.46 -2.86 -1.13
N GLU A 59 -25.64 -1.55 -0.99
CA GLU A 59 -26.24 -0.66 -1.99
C GLU A 59 -25.54 0.70 -2.01
N LEU A 60 -25.15 1.17 -3.21
CA LEU A 60 -24.66 2.54 -3.39
C LEU A 60 -25.85 3.51 -3.34
N PRO A 61 -25.91 4.45 -2.37
CA PRO A 61 -26.96 5.46 -2.34
C PRO A 61 -26.84 6.35 -3.58
N SER A 62 -27.97 6.68 -4.20
CA SER A 62 -28.02 7.63 -5.31
C SER A 62 -27.71 9.08 -4.86
N ASP A 63 -27.82 9.38 -3.57
CA ASP A 63 -27.48 10.67 -2.97
C ASP A 63 -26.06 10.68 -2.35
N TRP A 64 -25.22 11.56 -2.89
CA TRP A 64 -23.86 11.83 -2.43
C TRP A 64 -23.78 12.21 -0.94
N HIS A 65 -24.78 12.91 -0.40
CA HIS A 65 -24.80 13.31 1.00
C HIS A 65 -25.01 12.13 1.95
N GLU A 66 -25.76 11.12 1.51
CA GLU A 66 -26.01 9.92 2.30
C GLU A 66 -24.78 9.02 2.37
N LEU A 67 -24.08 8.85 1.24
CA LEU A 67 -22.81 8.12 1.17
C LEU A 67 -21.77 8.75 2.11
N LYS A 68 -21.65 10.08 2.10
CA LYS A 68 -20.69 10.81 2.95
C LYS A 68 -20.93 10.54 4.44
N ARG A 69 -22.18 10.51 4.89
CA ARG A 69 -22.54 10.20 6.29
C ARG A 69 -22.16 8.76 6.68
N LYS A 70 -22.45 7.79 5.82
CA LYS A 70 -22.19 6.36 6.08
C LYS A 70 -20.68 6.05 6.11
N VAL A 71 -19.90 6.63 5.20
CA VAL A 71 -18.46 6.33 5.05
C VAL A 71 -17.60 7.09 6.08
N TYR A 72 -17.93 8.34 6.39
CA TYR A 72 -17.03 9.19 7.19
C TYR A 72 -17.28 9.21 8.70
N ARG A 73 -18.31 8.53 9.25
CA ARG A 73 -18.63 8.47 10.70
C ARG A 73 -18.16 9.71 11.50
N LEU A 74 -18.70 10.87 11.14
CA LEU A 74 -18.71 12.07 12.00
C LEU A 74 -20.02 12.09 12.78
#